data_AF-A0A3D1DH41-F1
#
_entry.id   AF-A0A3D1DH41-F1
#
_cell.length_a   1.000
_cell.length_b   1.000
_cell.length_c   1.000
_cell.angle_alpha   90.00
_cell.angle_beta   90.00
_cell.angle_gamma   90.00
#
_symmetry.space_group_name_H-M   'P 1'
#
loop_
_entity.id
_entity.type
_entity.pdbx_description
1 polymer ?
#
loop_
_entity_poly.entity_id
_entity_poly.type
_entity_poly.pdbx_seq_one_letter_code
_entity_poly.pdbx_strand_id
1 'polypeptide(L)'
;HGICYDFFFVTGQIYTDKAAAEPIRAQAQGLLVLFTLGLGMFIGAKIAAEVETRYTTDESIAQAEEVKALGEKITTATEAGDDALVTKLTAEKTTARHDELAAINWRNLWGIPAILAAVILVGFCVVFRERTNSPTSAEPADTLAAAVEDPSNDNQESPPDDGFAI
;
A
#
# COMPACT_ATOMS: atom_id res chain seq x y z
N HIS A 1 -1.33 -4.40 -6.78
CA HIS A 1 -0.36 -4.33 -5.66
C HIS A 1 1.04 -4.33 -6.20
N GLY A 2 1.80 -3.31 -5.87
CA GLY A 2 3.23 -3.24 -6.16
C GLY A 2 4.03 -3.15 -4.87
N ILE A 3 5.34 -3.03 -5.00
CA ILE A 3 6.30 -2.98 -3.90
C ILE A 3 5.95 -1.92 -2.83
N CYS A 4 5.38 -0.78 -3.21
CA CYS A 4 5.00 0.29 -2.28
C CYS A 4 3.87 -0.12 -1.33
N TYR A 5 2.93 -0.94 -1.79
CA TYR A 5 1.85 -1.45 -0.96
C TYR A 5 2.41 -2.37 0.12
N ASP A 6 3.28 -3.30 -0.26
CA ASP A 6 3.90 -4.24 0.67
C ASP A 6 4.73 -3.50 1.72
N PHE A 7 5.57 -2.53 1.30
CA PHE A 7 6.33 -1.73 2.24
C PHE A 7 5.42 -1.00 3.22
N PHE A 8 4.39 -0.32 2.74
CA PHE A 8 3.50 0.43 3.62
C PHE A 8 2.79 -0.47 4.64
N PHE A 9 2.22 -1.59 4.20
CA PHE A 9 1.44 -2.48 5.08
C PHE A 9 2.32 -3.34 5.98
N VAL A 10 3.36 -3.98 5.44
CA VAL A 10 4.23 -4.87 6.21
C VAL A 10 5.04 -4.07 7.23
N THR A 11 5.67 -2.96 6.82
CA THR A 11 6.42 -2.14 7.78
C THR A 11 5.51 -1.43 8.77
N GLY A 12 4.31 -1.00 8.32
CA GLY A 12 3.30 -0.41 9.19
C GLY A 12 2.84 -1.38 10.28
N GLN A 13 2.63 -2.65 9.94
CA GLN A 13 2.29 -3.70 10.90
C GLN A 13 3.44 -3.97 11.89
N ILE A 14 4.69 -4.11 11.41
CA ILE A 14 5.87 -4.28 12.28
C ILE A 14 6.02 -3.11 13.25
N TYR A 15 5.83 -1.88 12.79
CA TYR A 15 5.87 -0.69 13.64
C TYR A 15 4.72 -0.69 14.66
N THR A 16 3.51 -1.02 14.24
CA THR A 16 2.33 -1.07 15.11
C THR A 16 2.50 -2.11 16.22
N ASP A 17 3.08 -3.28 15.93
CA ASP A 17 3.38 -4.30 16.94
C ASP A 17 4.41 -3.84 17.96
N LYS A 18 5.41 -3.07 17.52
CA LYS A 18 6.41 -2.46 18.41
C LYS A 18 5.80 -1.36 19.28
N ALA A 19 4.86 -0.58 18.73
CA ALA A 19 4.25 0.55 19.42
C ALA A 19 3.12 0.13 20.39
N ALA A 20 2.37 -0.93 20.06
CA ALA A 20 1.21 -1.37 20.83
C ALA A 20 1.58 -2.42 21.89
N ALA A 21 0.93 -2.33 23.06
CA ALA A 21 1.06 -3.33 24.12
C ALA A 21 0.47 -4.68 23.67
N GLU A 22 1.07 -5.78 24.15
CA GLU A 22 0.76 -7.15 23.71
C GLU A 22 -0.75 -7.47 23.64
N PRO A 23 -1.59 -7.12 24.64
CA PRO A 23 -3.01 -7.45 24.59
C PRO A 23 -3.81 -6.73 23.49
N ILE A 24 -3.29 -5.63 22.94
CA ILE A 24 -4.00 -4.76 21.99
C ILE A 24 -3.37 -4.70 20.59
N ARG A 25 -2.27 -5.44 20.34
CA ARG A 25 -1.57 -5.42 19.02
C ARG A 25 -2.49 -5.77 17.86
N ALA A 26 -3.27 -6.84 17.99
CA ALA A 26 -4.21 -7.26 16.94
C ALA A 26 -5.28 -6.19 16.66
N GLN A 27 -5.75 -5.48 17.68
CA GLN A 27 -6.72 -4.38 17.53
C GLN A 27 -6.08 -3.19 16.81
N ALA A 28 -4.84 -2.84 17.17
CA ALA A 28 -4.09 -1.75 16.54
C ALA A 28 -3.76 -2.05 15.07
N GLN A 29 -3.37 -3.29 14.75
CA GLN A 29 -3.17 -3.72 13.36
C GLN A 29 -4.47 -3.65 12.55
N GLY A 30 -5.60 -4.09 13.12
CA GLY A 30 -6.91 -3.95 12.48
C GLY A 30 -7.31 -2.51 12.24
N LEU A 31 -6.98 -1.60 13.17
CA LEU A 31 -7.22 -0.16 13.03
C LEU A 31 -6.39 0.46 11.88
N LEU A 32 -5.13 0.04 11.74
CA LEU A 32 -4.27 0.47 10.62
C LEU A 32 -4.88 0.06 9.27
N VAL A 33 -5.38 -1.17 9.15
CA VAL A 33 -6.05 -1.64 7.94
C VAL A 33 -7.37 -0.90 7.69
N LEU A 34 -8.19 -0.70 8.72
CA LEU A 34 -9.45 0.03 8.62
C LEU A 34 -9.24 1.47 8.13
N PHE A 35 -8.25 2.19 8.66
CA PHE A 35 -8.02 3.56 8.23
C PHE A 35 -7.48 3.67 6.82
N THR A 36 -6.68 2.70 6.38
CA THR A 36 -5.98 2.77 5.09
C THR A 36 -6.83 2.23 3.95
N LEU A 37 -7.51 1.10 4.17
CA LEU A 37 -8.34 0.44 3.15
C LEU A 37 -9.83 0.73 3.32
N GLY A 38 -10.28 1.09 4.53
CA GLY A 38 -11.68 1.47 4.78
C GLY A 38 -11.87 2.97 4.65
N LEU A 39 -11.62 3.71 5.74
CA LEU A 39 -11.93 5.14 5.81
C LEU A 39 -11.16 5.97 4.77
N GLY A 40 -9.87 5.68 4.58
CA GLY A 40 -9.02 6.36 3.60
C GLY A 40 -9.54 6.20 2.18
N MET A 41 -9.96 4.99 1.82
CA MET A 41 -10.58 4.74 0.51
C MET A 41 -11.94 5.43 0.38
N PHE A 42 -12.76 5.43 1.43
CA PHE A 42 -14.06 6.12 1.41
C PHE A 42 -13.92 7.62 1.18
N ILE A 43 -13.01 8.28 1.91
CA ILE A 43 -12.74 9.72 1.73
C ILE A 43 -12.12 9.96 0.35
N GLY A 44 -11.17 9.12 -0.06
CA GLY A 44 -10.53 9.19 -1.37
C GLY A 44 -11.53 9.10 -2.51
N ALA A 45 -12.49 8.19 -2.44
CA ALA A 45 -13.55 8.03 -3.44
C ALA A 45 -14.45 9.27 -3.52
N LYS A 46 -14.81 9.88 -2.38
CA LYS A 46 -15.59 11.13 -2.37
C LYS A 46 -14.84 12.30 -3.01
N ILE A 47 -13.56 12.45 -2.69
CA ILE A 47 -12.72 13.50 -3.28
C ILE A 47 -12.53 13.24 -4.77
N ALA A 48 -12.26 11.98 -5.17
CA ALA A 48 -12.11 11.61 -6.56
C ALA A 48 -13.37 11.92 -7.37
N ALA A 49 -14.57 11.59 -6.86
CA ALA A 49 -15.83 11.93 -7.51
C ALA A 49 -16.03 13.44 -7.67
N GLU A 50 -15.73 14.24 -6.65
CA GLU A 50 -15.80 15.71 -6.74
C GLU A 50 -14.76 16.31 -7.68
N VAL A 51 -13.62 15.66 -7.82
CA VAL A 51 -12.58 16.06 -8.77
C VAL A 51 -13.00 15.71 -10.18
N GLU A 52 -13.51 14.51 -10.40
CA GLU A 52 -14.00 14.06 -11.70
C GLU A 52 -15.09 14.99 -12.25
N THR A 53 -16.08 15.37 -11.43
CA THR A 53 -17.14 16.31 -11.87
C THR A 53 -16.60 17.68 -12.30
N ARG A 54 -15.44 18.11 -11.78
CA ARG A 54 -14.84 19.41 -12.12
C ARG A 54 -13.86 19.36 -13.29
N TYR A 55 -13.29 18.20 -13.60
CA TYR A 55 -12.22 18.06 -14.59
C TYR A 55 -12.56 17.14 -15.77
N THR A 56 -13.72 16.48 -15.76
CA THR A 56 -14.28 15.81 -16.93
C THR A 56 -14.85 16.86 -17.89
N THR A 57 -14.28 16.94 -19.09
CA THR A 57 -14.70 17.90 -20.14
C THR A 57 -16.01 17.47 -20.80
N ASP A 58 -16.82 18.42 -21.27
CA ASP A 58 -18.04 18.12 -22.02
C ASP A 58 -17.80 17.20 -23.22
N GLU A 59 -16.62 17.33 -23.86
CA GLU A 59 -16.18 16.48 -24.96
C GLU A 59 -15.99 15.01 -24.56
N SER A 60 -15.36 14.74 -23.42
CA SER A 60 -15.21 13.37 -22.89
C SER A 60 -16.56 12.75 -22.46
N ILE A 61 -17.53 13.55 -22.04
CA ILE A 61 -18.87 13.06 -21.69
C ILE A 61 -19.63 12.66 -22.96
N ALA A 62 -19.59 13.50 -23.99
CA ALA A 62 -20.24 13.22 -25.28
C ALA A 62 -19.66 11.96 -25.94
N GLN A 63 -18.35 11.77 -25.89
CA GLN A 63 -17.67 10.58 -26.42
C GLN A 63 -17.97 9.32 -25.59
N ALA A 64 -18.10 9.43 -24.26
CA ALA A 64 -18.52 8.33 -23.40
C ALA A 64 -19.95 7.86 -23.72
N GLU A 65 -20.86 8.78 -24.04
CA GLU A 65 -22.22 8.44 -24.50
C GLU A 65 -22.19 7.71 -25.85
N GLU A 66 -21.34 8.12 -26.78
CA GLU A 66 -21.16 7.44 -28.07
C GLU A 66 -20.62 6.01 -27.89
N VAL A 67 -19.62 5.81 -27.03
CA VAL A 67 -19.06 4.49 -26.70
C VAL A 67 -20.10 3.58 -26.03
N LYS A 68 -21.00 4.15 -25.21
CA LYS A 68 -22.12 3.43 -24.60
C LYS A 68 -23.16 3.03 -25.65
N ALA A 69 -23.56 3.95 -26.53
CA ALA A 69 -24.52 3.68 -27.60
C ALA A 69 -24.01 2.62 -28.59
N LEU A 70 -22.71 2.63 -28.92
CA LEU A 70 -22.07 1.57 -29.70
C LEU A 70 -22.09 0.23 -28.93
N GLY A 71 -21.92 0.26 -27.62
CA GLY A 71 -22.06 -0.92 -26.76
C GLY A 71 -23.46 -1.55 -26.84
N GLU A 72 -24.51 -0.74 -26.75
CA GLU A 72 -25.90 -1.22 -26.86
C GLU A 72 -26.18 -1.80 -28.26
N LYS A 73 -25.71 -1.14 -29.32
CA LYS A 73 -25.80 -1.67 -30.70
C LYS A 73 -25.08 -3.00 -30.87
N ILE A 74 -23.93 -3.19 -30.23
CA ILE A 74 -23.21 -4.47 -30.22
C ILE A 74 -24.04 -5.54 -29.52
N THR A 75 -24.63 -5.23 -28.37
CA THR A 75 -25.51 -6.18 -27.66
C THR A 75 -26.69 -6.60 -28.51
N THR A 76 -27.39 -5.65 -29.14
CA THR A 76 -28.51 -5.97 -30.04
C THR A 76 -28.06 -6.77 -31.26
N ALA A 77 -26.92 -6.45 -31.87
CA ALA A 77 -26.37 -7.21 -32.99
C ALA A 77 -25.95 -8.64 -32.59
N THR A 78 -25.44 -8.81 -31.36
CA THR A 78 -25.08 -10.12 -30.78
C THR A 78 -26.33 -10.97 -30.58
N GLU A 79 -27.40 -10.39 -30.03
CA GLU A 79 -28.68 -11.06 -29.84
C GLU A 79 -29.35 -11.44 -31.17
N ALA A 80 -29.13 -10.64 -32.22
CA ALA A 80 -29.60 -10.90 -33.57
C ALA A 80 -28.75 -11.94 -34.35
N GLY A 81 -27.60 -12.36 -33.82
CA GLY A 81 -26.69 -13.30 -34.48
C GLY A 81 -25.96 -12.73 -35.69
N ASP A 82 -25.83 -11.40 -35.79
CA ASP A 82 -25.15 -10.73 -36.90
C ASP A 82 -23.67 -10.46 -36.56
N ASP A 83 -22.85 -11.51 -36.67
CA ASP A 83 -21.42 -11.50 -36.32
C ASP A 83 -20.60 -10.48 -37.12
N ALA A 84 -21.01 -10.20 -38.36
CA ALA A 84 -20.36 -9.21 -39.22
C ALA A 84 -20.60 -7.79 -38.69
N LEU A 85 -21.82 -7.50 -38.24
CA LEU A 85 -22.18 -6.23 -37.62
C LEU A 85 -21.52 -6.07 -36.24
N VAL A 86 -21.48 -7.13 -35.43
CA VAL A 86 -20.77 -7.13 -34.13
C VAL A 86 -19.28 -6.79 -34.32
N THR A 87 -18.62 -7.41 -35.30
CA THR A 87 -17.20 -7.16 -35.58
C THR A 87 -16.95 -5.71 -35.97
N LYS A 88 -17.79 -5.17 -36.87
CA LYS A 88 -17.69 -3.77 -37.32
C LYS A 88 -17.90 -2.79 -36.17
N LEU A 89 -18.99 -2.95 -35.40
CA LEU A 89 -19.32 -2.05 -34.29
C LEU A 89 -18.29 -2.13 -33.16
N THR A 90 -17.68 -3.30 -32.94
CA THR A 90 -16.59 -3.46 -31.96
C THR A 90 -15.34 -2.71 -32.38
N ALA A 91 -14.98 -2.74 -33.67
CA ALA A 91 -13.86 -1.95 -34.20
C ALA A 91 -14.14 -0.44 -34.05
N GLU A 92 -15.35 0.01 -34.41
CA GLU A 92 -15.79 1.41 -34.26
C GLU A 92 -15.77 1.87 -32.80
N LYS A 93 -16.29 1.05 -31.88
CA LYS A 93 -16.24 1.31 -30.43
C LYS A 93 -14.80 1.39 -29.90
N THR A 94 -13.89 0.57 -30.43
CA THR A 94 -12.49 0.57 -30.00
C THR A 94 -11.82 1.88 -30.40
N THR A 95 -12.03 2.35 -31.63
CA THR A 95 -11.52 3.65 -32.09
C THR A 95 -12.12 4.79 -31.27
N ALA A 96 -13.44 4.83 -31.11
CA ALA A 96 -14.12 5.88 -30.34
C ALA A 96 -13.63 5.94 -28.88
N ARG A 97 -13.39 4.78 -28.24
CA ARG A 97 -12.80 4.72 -26.89
C ARG A 97 -11.37 5.25 -26.84
N HIS A 98 -10.56 5.00 -27.87
CA HIS A 98 -9.20 5.53 -27.91
C HIS A 98 -9.20 7.06 -28.03
N ASP A 99 -10.11 7.62 -28.82
CA ASP A 99 -10.27 9.07 -28.97
C ASP A 99 -10.82 9.72 -27.68
N GLU A 100 -11.79 9.08 -27.02
CA GLU A 100 -12.31 9.46 -25.69
C GLU A 100 -11.18 9.54 -24.66
N LEU A 101 -10.38 8.48 -24.54
CA LEU A 101 -9.25 8.43 -23.60
C LEU A 101 -8.20 9.50 -23.89
N ALA A 102 -8.01 9.90 -25.15
CA ALA A 102 -7.09 10.96 -25.53
C ALA A 102 -7.61 12.36 -25.14
N ALA A 103 -8.92 12.56 -25.13
CA ALA A 103 -9.55 13.81 -24.73
C ALA A 103 -9.51 14.06 -23.21
N ILE A 104 -9.32 13.01 -22.40
CA ILE A 104 -9.22 13.14 -20.93
C ILE A 104 -7.96 13.93 -20.54
N ASN A 105 -8.14 14.95 -19.70
CA ASN A 105 -7.06 15.76 -19.15
C ASN A 105 -6.27 15.02 -18.03
N TRP A 106 -5.52 13.98 -18.42
CA TRP A 106 -4.77 13.09 -17.51
C TRP A 106 -3.84 13.83 -16.53
N ARG A 107 -3.19 14.90 -16.98
CA ARG A 107 -2.28 15.68 -16.13
C ARG A 107 -2.98 16.25 -14.91
N ASN A 108 -4.18 16.79 -15.08
CA ASN A 108 -4.92 17.41 -13.98
C ASN A 108 -5.53 16.33 -13.06
N LEU A 109 -6.00 15.24 -13.65
CA LEU A 109 -6.57 14.10 -12.92
C LEU A 109 -5.54 13.43 -11.98
N TRP A 110 -4.32 13.21 -12.47
CA TRP A 110 -3.23 12.65 -11.66
C TRP A 110 -2.50 13.68 -10.78
N GLY A 111 -2.57 14.96 -11.15
CA GLY A 111 -1.92 16.03 -10.39
C GLY A 111 -2.45 16.19 -8.97
N ILE A 112 -3.75 15.92 -8.75
CA ILE A 112 -4.39 16.10 -7.44
C ILE A 112 -3.89 15.06 -6.42
N PRO A 113 -3.91 13.74 -6.70
CA PRO A 113 -3.27 12.75 -5.84
C PRO A 113 -1.78 13.01 -5.61
N ALA A 114 -1.07 13.48 -6.65
CA ALA A 114 0.36 13.78 -6.54
C ALA A 114 0.66 14.93 -5.58
N ILE A 115 -0.10 16.03 -5.65
CA ILE A 115 0.02 17.17 -4.72
C ILE A 115 -0.34 16.73 -3.30
N LEU A 116 -1.42 15.97 -3.13
CA LEU A 116 -1.81 15.44 -1.83
C LEU A 116 -0.69 14.59 -1.21
N ALA A 117 -0.08 13.70 -2.00
CA ALA A 117 1.04 12.88 -1.55
C ALA A 117 2.26 13.74 -1.17
N ALA A 118 2.57 14.79 -1.94
CA ALA A 118 3.65 15.72 -1.62
C ALA A 118 3.40 16.47 -0.30
N VAL A 119 2.17 16.90 -0.04
CA VAL A 119 1.78 17.56 1.23
C VAL A 119 1.94 16.60 2.40
N ILE A 120 1.46 15.36 2.26
CA ILE A 120 1.60 14.31 3.29
C ILE A 120 3.08 14.02 3.56
N LEU A 121 3.90 13.91 2.51
CA LEU A 121 5.34 13.68 2.62
C LEU A 121 6.03 14.81 3.39
N VAL A 122 5.74 16.07 3.05
CA VAL A 122 6.28 17.23 3.79
C VAL A 122 5.84 17.19 5.26
N GLY A 123 4.56 16.90 5.52
CA GLY A 123 4.05 16.75 6.89
C GLY A 123 4.79 15.66 7.67
N PHE A 124 5.01 14.49 7.05
CA PHE A 124 5.77 13.39 7.64
C PHE A 124 7.21 13.82 7.95
N CYS A 125 7.89 14.44 6.99
CA CYS A 125 9.25 14.96 7.19
C CYS A 125 9.34 16.00 8.30
N VAL A 126 8.29 16.81 8.54
CA VAL A 126 8.28 17.78 9.63
C VAL A 126 8.05 17.12 10.99
N VAL A 127 7.07 16.20 11.08
CA VAL A 127 6.68 15.55 12.34
C VAL A 127 7.72 14.53 12.80
N PHE A 128 8.29 13.75 11.87
CA PHE A 128 9.26 12.68 12.17
C PHE A 128 10.72 13.14 12.05
N ARG A 129 10.98 14.46 12.01
CA ARG A 129 12.34 14.97 12.08
C ARG A 129 12.88 14.80 13.49
N GLU A 130 13.58 13.69 13.74
CA GLU A 130 14.37 13.52 14.96
C GLU A 130 15.34 14.70 15.11
N ARG A 131 15.28 15.34 16.28
CA ARG A 131 16.35 16.23 16.74
C ARG A 131 17.43 15.33 17.33
N THR A 132 18.60 15.29 16.69
CA THR A 132 19.81 14.67 17.24
C THR A 132 20.13 15.34 18.59
N ASN A 133 19.65 14.75 19.68
CA ASN A 133 20.23 15.01 21.00
C ASN A 133 21.53 14.20 21.04
N SER A 134 22.65 14.92 21.11
CA SER A 134 24.01 14.36 21.09
C SER A 134 24.17 13.19 22.06
N PRO A 135 25.04 12.20 21.75
CA PRO A 135 25.25 11.04 22.61
C PRO A 135 25.79 11.51 23.96
N THR A 136 24.97 11.41 25.00
CA THR A 136 25.43 11.51 26.38
C THR A 136 26.35 10.33 26.64
N SER A 137 27.59 10.69 26.98
CA SER A 137 28.79 9.93 27.26
C SER A 137 28.66 8.48 27.73
N ALA A 138 29.58 7.65 27.22
CA ALA A 138 29.92 6.33 27.69
C ALA A 138 30.13 6.26 29.21
N GLU A 139 29.48 5.29 29.86
CA GLU A 139 29.77 4.89 31.23
C GLU A 139 30.77 3.71 31.18
N PRO A 140 31.92 3.77 31.90
CA PRO A 140 32.97 2.78 31.78
C PRO A 140 32.61 1.50 32.53
N ALA A 141 32.82 0.38 31.86
CA ALA A 141 32.79 -0.96 32.43
C ALA A 141 33.97 -1.15 33.41
N ASP A 142 33.79 -0.83 34.69
CA ASP A 142 34.75 -1.24 35.73
C ASP A 142 34.15 -1.24 37.14
N THR A 143 33.30 -2.22 37.49
CA THR A 143 33.17 -2.69 38.88
C THR A 143 32.45 -4.04 38.96
N LEU A 144 33.10 -5.15 38.60
CA LEU A 144 32.74 -6.46 39.18
C LEU A 144 33.88 -7.49 39.05
N ALA A 145 35.08 -7.11 39.50
CA ALA A 145 36.19 -8.03 39.73
C ALA A 145 36.67 -7.87 41.18
N ALA A 146 35.94 -8.42 42.14
CA ALA A 146 36.43 -8.70 43.50
C ALA A 146 35.39 -9.46 44.34
N ALA A 147 35.19 -10.76 44.11
CA ALA A 147 34.80 -11.70 45.16
C ALA A 147 34.86 -13.16 44.67
N VAL A 148 35.81 -13.91 45.25
CA VAL A 148 35.88 -15.38 45.36
C VAL A 148 36.57 -16.13 44.21
N GLU A 149 37.90 -16.23 44.31
CA GLU A 149 38.63 -17.46 43.96
C GLU A 149 38.59 -18.43 45.16
N ASP A 150 38.37 -19.73 44.92
CA ASP A 150 39.01 -20.81 45.70
C ASP A 150 39.26 -22.02 44.75
N PRO A 151 40.52 -22.45 44.54
CA PRO A 151 40.89 -23.53 43.64
C PRO A 151 40.96 -24.88 44.38
N SER A 152 40.20 -25.87 43.93
CA SER A 152 40.47 -27.29 44.22
C SER A 152 39.85 -28.19 43.17
N ASN A 153 40.72 -28.61 42.26
CA ASN A 153 40.57 -29.73 41.33
C ASN A 153 40.37 -31.06 42.07
N ASP A 154 39.52 -31.97 41.56
CA ASP A 154 39.87 -33.39 41.42
C ASP A 154 38.90 -34.16 40.50
N ASN A 155 39.44 -34.53 39.34
CA ASN A 155 39.16 -35.65 38.44
C ASN A 155 38.01 -36.64 38.78
N GLN A 156 37.15 -36.90 37.79
CA GLN A 156 36.93 -38.28 37.33
C GLN A 156 36.52 -38.38 35.85
N GLU A 157 37.07 -39.41 35.20
CA GLU A 157 37.16 -39.72 33.77
C GLU A 157 35.85 -40.08 33.04
N SER A 158 35.92 -39.89 31.71
CA SER A 158 35.11 -40.26 30.52
C SER A 158 34.65 -41.75 30.45
N PRO A 159 33.89 -42.27 29.42
CA PRO A 159 33.63 -41.77 28.05
C PRO A 159 32.17 -42.00 27.51
N PRO A 160 31.86 -41.81 26.20
CA PRO A 160 30.50 -41.70 25.67
C PRO A 160 29.90 -43.06 25.31
N ASP A 161 28.56 -43.16 25.26
CA ASP A 161 27.90 -44.34 24.70
C ASP A 161 26.67 -43.95 23.87
N ASP A 162 26.50 -44.73 22.82
CA ASP A 162 25.87 -44.44 21.55
C ASP A 162 24.49 -45.11 21.52
N GLY A 163 23.44 -44.32 21.26
CA GLY A 163 22.07 -44.81 21.37
C GLY A 163 21.16 -44.33 20.24
N PHE A 164 21.43 -44.79 19.02
CA PHE A 164 20.45 -44.82 17.94
C PHE A 164 19.45 -45.95 18.20
N ALA A 165 18.15 -45.67 18.39
CA ALA A 165 17.07 -46.63 18.15
C ALA A 165 15.67 -45.99 18.16
N ILE A 166 15.06 -46.01 16.96
CA ILE A 166 13.63 -45.97 16.55
C ILE A 166 12.91 -44.63 16.59
#